data_AF-X1BXY9-F1
#
_entry.id   AF-X1BXY9-F1
#
_cell.length_a   1.000
_cell.length_b   1.000
_cell.length_c   1.000
_cell.angle_alpha   90.00
_cell.angle_beta   90.00
_cell.angle_gamma   90.00
#
_symmetry.space_group_name_H-M   'P 1'
#
loop_
_entity.id
_entity.type
_entity.pdbx_description
1 polymer ?
#
loop_
_entity_poly.entity_id
_entity_poly.type
_entity_poly.pdbx_seq_one_letter_code
_entity_poly.pdbx_strand_id
1 'polypeptide(L)' 'MPTIDLNEKIKEDLKKIKEAYGSKTYSEAVGKFIKSVDDREKVLGYPDGVPLYAKKNICVKCGYEDF' A
#
# COMPACT_ATOMS: atom_id res chain seq x y z
N MET A 1 -40.47 5.33 27.98
CA MET A 1 -39.03 5.58 27.75
C MET A 1 -38.74 5.16 26.31
N PRO A 2 -38.29 6.06 25.41
CA PRO A 2 -37.97 5.65 24.05
C PRO A 2 -36.70 4.79 24.08
N THR A 3 -36.87 3.51 23.75
CA THR A 3 -35.76 2.59 23.51
C THR A 3 -35.14 2.98 22.16
N ILE A 4 -34.00 3.65 22.20
CA ILE A 4 -33.21 3.92 21.01
C ILE A 4 -32.71 2.55 20.53
N ASP A 5 -33.20 2.11 19.37
CA ASP A 5 -32.75 0.87 18.75
C ASP A 5 -31.29 1.07 18.32
N LEU A 6 -30.36 0.64 19.18
CA LEU A 6 -28.92 0.80 18.95
C LEU A 6 -28.49 0.24 17.59
N ASN A 7 -29.22 -0.74 17.04
CA ASN A 7 -28.85 -1.39 15.79
C ASN A 7 -29.04 -0.47 14.57
N GLU A 8 -30.02 0.44 14.58
CA GLU A 8 -30.20 1.39 13.48
C GLU A 8 -29.10 2.44 13.46
N LYS A 9 -28.72 2.94 14.63
CA LYS A 9 -27.64 3.94 14.77
C LYS A 9 -26.28 3.36 14.37
N ILE A 10 -25.99 2.13 14.82
CA ILE A 10 -24.78 1.39 14.43
C ILE A 10 -24.73 1.19 12.90
N LYS A 11 -25.85 0.89 12.24
CA LYS A 11 -25.91 0.74 10.78
C LYS A 11 -25.62 2.05 10.04
N GLU A 12 -26.14 3.18 10.53
CA GLU A 12 -25.84 4.50 9.97
C GLU A 12 -24.37 4.87 10.12
N ASP A 13 -23.78 4.66 11.29
CA ASP A 13 -22.37 4.97 11.53
C ASP A 13 -21.44 4.07 10.70
N LEU A 14 -21.74 2.77 10.59
CA LEU A 14 -21.02 1.87 9.70
C LEU A 14 -21.12 2.28 8.22
N LYS A 15 -22.25 2.85 7.80
CA LYS A 15 -22.42 3.38 6.44
C LYS A 15 -21.54 4.61 6.20
N LYS A 16 -21.52 5.56 7.15
CA LYS A 16 -20.67 6.76 7.09
C LYS A 16 -19.18 6.41 7.07
N ILE A 17 -18.76 5.41 7.85
CA ILE A 17 -17.38 4.92 7.86
C ILE A 17 -17.02 4.30 6.50
N LYS A 18 -17.91 3.51 5.89
CA LYS A 18 -17.69 2.93 4.55
C LYS A 18 -17.66 3.98 3.44
N GLU A 19 -18.42 5.07 3.54
CA GLU A 19 -18.35 6.18 2.58
C GLU A 19 -17.09 7.03 2.76
N ALA A 20 -16.67 7.30 4.02
CA ALA A 20 -15.47 8.08 4.32
C ALA A 20 -14.17 7.33 3.98
N TYR A 21 -14.14 6.02 4.23
CA TYR A 21 -13.04 5.12 3.86
C TYR A 21 -13.35 4.34 2.57
N GLY A 22 -14.29 4.82 1.78
CA GLY A 22 -14.69 4.23 0.51
C GLY A 22 -13.49 4.03 -0.38
N SER A 23 -13.00 2.79 -0.42
CA SER A 23 -12.23 2.19 -1.50
C SER A 23 -11.24 3.13 -2.18
N LYS A 24 -10.44 3.88 -1.42
CA LYS A 24 -9.14 4.29 -1.95
C LYS A 24 -8.23 3.11 -1.68
N THR A 25 -8.38 2.09 -2.52
CA THR A 25 -7.39 1.04 -2.77
C THR A 25 -6.02 1.69 -2.66
N TYR A 26 -5.32 1.39 -1.57
CA TYR A 26 -3.93 1.80 -1.34
C TYR A 26 -3.08 1.50 -2.60
N SER A 27 -3.48 0.47 -3.35
CA SER A 27 -2.96 0.09 -4.66
C SER A 27 -3.04 1.18 -5.74
N GLU A 28 -4.14 1.94 -5.88
CA GLU A 28 -4.29 2.93 -6.96
C GLU A 28 -3.52 4.23 -6.72
N ALA A 29 -3.30 4.57 -5.45
CA ALA A 29 -2.54 5.76 -5.07
C ALA A 29 -1.03 5.50 -4.93
N VAL A 30 -0.63 4.28 -4.54
CA VAL A 30 0.76 3.96 -4.25
C VAL A 30 1.48 3.45 -5.49
N GLY A 31 0.85 2.59 -6.30
CA GLY A 31 1.48 2.00 -7.49
C GLY A 31 1.96 3.03 -8.52
N LYS A 32 1.32 4.20 -8.62
CA LYS A 32 1.74 5.29 -9.53
C LYS A 32 3.05 5.97 -9.14
N PHE A 33 3.46 5.86 -7.88
CA PHE A 33 4.69 6.48 -7.38
C PHE A 33 5.72 5.46 -6.95
N ILE A 34 5.55 4.17 -7.23
CA ILE A 34 6.57 3.15 -6.95
C ILE A 34 7.47 3.01 -8.18
N LYS A 35 8.77 3.16 -8.01
CA LYS A 35 9.80 2.92 -9.01
C LYS A 35 10.63 1.72 -8.57
N SER A 36 10.76 0.72 -9.44
CA SER A 36 11.69 -0.38 -9.21
C SER A 36 13.10 0.04 -9.61
N VAL A 37 14.08 -0.19 -8.74
CA VAL A 37 15.51 0.06 -9.02
C VAL A 37 16.34 -1.15 -8.61
N ASP A 38 17.49 -1.31 -9.24
CA ASP A 38 18.47 -2.34 -8.85
C ASP A 38 19.17 -1.94 -7.54
N ASP A 39 19.07 -2.81 -6.54
CA ASP A 39 19.71 -2.70 -5.25
C ASP A 39 21.15 -3.22 -5.34
N ARG A 40 22.09 -2.29 -5.58
CA ARG A 40 23.51 -2.63 -5.77
C ARG A 40 24.19 -3.21 -4.52
N GLU A 41 23.56 -3.09 -3.36
CA GLU A 41 24.03 -3.66 -2.09
C GLU A 41 23.70 -5.15 -1.97
N LYS A 42 22.64 -5.63 -2.63
CA LYS A 42 22.28 -7.05 -2.69
C LYS A 42 22.56 -7.65 -4.06
N VAL A 43 23.71 -8.30 -4.18
CA VAL A 43 24.03 -9.15 -5.34
C VAL A 43 23.41 -10.53 -5.13
N LEU A 44 22.46 -10.90 -6.00
CA LEU A 44 21.83 -12.22 -5.99
C LEU A 44 22.75 -13.29 -6.59
N GLY A 45 23.62 -12.90 -7.51
CA GLY A 45 24.58 -13.81 -8.13
C GLY A 45 25.31 -13.18 -9.32
N TYR A 46 26.10 -14.00 -10.02
CA TYR A 46 26.87 -13.58 -11.18
C TYR A 46 26.64 -14.51 -12.38
N PRO A 47 25.43 -14.54 -12.98
CA PRO A 47 25.20 -15.29 -14.21
C PRO A 47 26.13 -14.75 -15.31
N ASP A 48 26.87 -15.65 -15.96
CA ASP A 48 27.82 -15.33 -17.05
C ASP A 48 28.85 -14.23 -16.71
N GLY A 49 29.22 -14.10 -15.43
CA GLY A 49 30.20 -13.10 -14.97
C GLY A 49 29.65 -11.67 -14.86
N VAL A 50 28.35 -11.47 -15.04
CA VAL A 50 27.68 -10.17 -14.86
C VAL A 50 26.96 -10.15 -13.50
N PRO A 51 27.15 -9.14 -12.64
CA PRO A 51 26.45 -9.05 -11.37
C PRO A 51 24.94 -8.88 -11.57
N LEU A 52 24.17 -9.81 -11.03
CA LEU A 52 22.72 -9.72 -10.93
C LEU A 52 22.34 -9.13 -9.57
N TYR A 53 21.75 -7.95 -9.59
CA TYR A 53 21.30 -7.25 -8.40
C TYR A 53 19.85 -7.59 -8.06
N ALA A 54 19.50 -7.56 -6.77
CA ALA A 54 18.11 -7.62 -6.34
C ALA A 54 17.37 -6.36 -6.80
N LYS A 55 16.06 -6.44 -7.00
CA LYS A 55 15.23 -5.26 -7.31
C LYS A 55 14.53 -4.80 -6.05
N LYS A 56 14.56 -3.51 -5.79
CA LYS A 56 13.79 -2.88 -4.71
C LYS A 56 12.78 -1.90 -5.26
N ASN A 57 11.68 -1.74 -4.54
CA ASN A 57 10.61 -0.82 -4.91
C ASN A 57 10.70 0.43 -4.05
N ILE A 58 10.84 1.59 -4.70
CA ILE A 58 11.00 2.87 -4.01
C ILE A 58 9.78 3.75 -4.31
N CYS A 59 9.15 4.25 -3.25
CA CYS A 59 8.14 5.29 -3.39
C CYS A 59 8.81 6.64 -3.71
N VAL A 60 8.62 7.13 -4.93
CA VAL A 60 9.13 8.42 -5.44
C VAL A 60 8.61 9.61 -4.62
N LYS A 61 7.46 9.47 -3.94
CA LYS A 61 6.84 10.56 -3.19
C LYS A 61 7.41 10.73 -1.77
N CYS A 62 7.73 9.64 -1.09
CA CYS A 62 8.18 9.67 0.31
C CYS A 62 9.57 9.04 0.55
N GLY A 63 10.17 8.41 -0.46
CA GLY A 63 11.46 7.74 -0.36
C GLY A 63 11.41 6.38 0.35
N TYR A 64 10.22 5.86 0.68
CA TYR A 64 10.09 4.57 1.33
C TYR A 64 10.57 3.43 0.42
N GLU A 65 11.42 2.56 0.95
CA GLU A 65 12.01 1.42 0.26
C GLU A 65 11.37 0.13 0.78
N ASP A 66 10.76 -0.65 -0.12
CA ASP A 66 10.21 -1.98 0.16
C ASP A 66 11.16 -3.02 -0.46
N PHE A 67 11.66 -3.95 0.38
CA PHE A 67 12.72 -4.93 0.09
C PHE A 67 12.18 -6.34 -0.16
#